data_AF-A0A6G3SGI2-F1
#
_entry.id   AF-A0A6G3SGI2-F1
#
_cell.length_a   1.000
_cell.length_b   1.000
_cell.length_c   1.000
_cell.angle_alpha   90.00
_cell.angle_beta   90.00
_cell.angle_gamma   90.00
#
_symmetry.space_group_name_H-M   'P 1'
#
loop_
_entity.id
_entity.type
_entity.pdbx_description
1 polymer ?
#
loop_
_entity_poly.entity_id
_entity_poly.type
_entity_poly.pdbx_seq_one_letter_code
_entity_poly.pdbx_strand_id
1 'polypeptide(L)'
;MASRGRRGPVARFPAPLVLLILAVVCGVIVVVALPSREGDSRCQARTVADWRPDAGLTGAWSRYGDDPARTDDWTGGDGTHSLRLPDGRLLWLFSDTFLGGVHPPPGPDGQPHSWRDPGAPFVRNSAVLMGRSGQIERTVAAPLFPDTGVGEWRWPVAAAVEPRSPGADEQVVRVLLWTRATGTGPYLYGVPTATEVATLSLPDLRVENITQVLDQRQVPDPARRVLFGTTTVDEDGWTYVFGGDDGQAAVHRAYVARTPRGRLGDAKAWRFWDGRRWQA
;
A
#
# COMPACT_ATOMS: atom_id res chain seq x y z
N MET A 1 -85.04 25.11 30.43
CA MET A 1 -83.96 25.09 29.42
C MET A 1 -83.14 23.82 29.66
N ALA A 2 -83.38 22.77 28.88
CA ALA A 2 -82.64 21.51 29.00
C ALA A 2 -82.22 21.07 27.59
N SER A 3 -80.91 21.10 27.35
CA SER A 3 -80.28 20.73 26.08
C SER A 3 -79.98 19.22 26.07
N ARG A 4 -80.61 18.48 25.15
CA ARG A 4 -80.32 17.06 24.87
C ARG A 4 -79.12 16.95 23.94
N GLY A 5 -78.01 16.39 24.42
CA GLY A 5 -76.87 16.00 23.59
C GLY A 5 -77.16 14.74 22.78
N ARG A 6 -77.01 14.81 21.45
CA ARG A 6 -77.01 13.65 20.54
C ARG A 6 -75.67 12.93 20.64
N ARG A 7 -75.68 11.63 20.99
CA ARG A 7 -74.53 10.72 20.83
C ARG A 7 -74.55 10.17 19.40
N GLY A 8 -73.45 10.35 18.66
CA GLY A 8 -73.24 9.76 17.34
C GLY A 8 -73.00 8.24 17.40
N PRO A 9 -73.19 7.50 16.29
CA PRO A 9 -73.07 6.05 16.27
C PRO A 9 -71.61 5.60 16.42
N VAL A 10 -71.39 4.65 17.33
CA VAL A 10 -70.10 3.97 17.50
C VAL A 10 -69.98 2.90 16.41
N ALA A 11 -69.04 3.08 15.48
CA ALA A 11 -68.74 2.07 14.47
C ALA A 11 -68.19 0.80 15.14
N ARG A 12 -68.89 -0.32 14.97
CA ARG A 12 -68.45 -1.65 15.42
C ARG A 12 -67.66 -2.31 14.28
N PHE A 13 -66.35 -2.40 14.42
CA PHE A 13 -65.53 -3.17 13.49
C PHE A 13 -65.67 -4.68 13.80
N PRO A 14 -65.77 -5.55 12.78
CA PRO A 14 -65.82 -6.99 12.99
C PRO A 14 -64.49 -7.48 13.59
N ALA A 15 -64.57 -8.29 14.66
CA ALA A 15 -63.43 -8.87 15.37
C ALA A 15 -62.27 -9.40 14.48
N PRO A 16 -62.52 -10.08 13.34
CA PRO A 16 -61.43 -10.54 12.46
C PRO A 16 -60.62 -9.39 11.83
N LEU A 17 -61.23 -8.23 11.57
CA LEU A 17 -60.54 -7.06 11.02
C LEU A 17 -59.62 -6.43 12.07
N VAL A 18 -60.05 -6.40 13.34
CA VAL A 18 -59.24 -5.90 14.46
C VAL A 18 -58.02 -6.80 14.68
N LEU A 19 -58.19 -8.12 14.61
CA LEU A 19 -57.11 -9.11 14.70
C LEU A 19 -56.12 -9.00 13.55
N LEU A 20 -56.58 -8.79 12.32
CA LEU A 20 -55.71 -8.58 11.17
C LEU A 20 -54.89 -7.30 11.30
N ILE A 21 -55.51 -6.21 11.73
CA ILE A 21 -54.83 -4.93 11.96
C ILE A 21 -53.78 -5.09 13.07
N LEU A 22 -54.12 -5.77 14.17
CA LEU A 22 -53.17 -6.07 15.25
C LEU A 22 -52.01 -6.95 14.78
N ALA A 23 -52.26 -7.95 13.95
CA ALA A 23 -51.20 -8.80 13.39
C ALA A 23 -50.27 -8.02 12.45
N VAL A 24 -50.81 -7.13 11.61
CA VAL A 24 -50.02 -6.26 10.75
C VAL A 24 -49.22 -5.25 11.57
N VAL A 25 -49.84 -4.63 12.59
CA VAL A 25 -49.16 -3.68 13.49
C VAL A 25 -48.05 -4.39 14.27
N CYS A 26 -48.29 -5.58 14.83
CA CYS A 26 -47.26 -6.38 15.49
C CYS A 26 -46.16 -6.81 14.52
N GLY A 27 -46.49 -7.19 13.28
CA GLY A 27 -45.51 -7.52 12.24
C GLY A 27 -44.62 -6.32 11.88
N VAL A 28 -45.21 -5.14 11.72
CA VAL A 28 -44.48 -3.89 11.47
C VAL A 28 -43.62 -3.50 12.68
N ILE A 29 -44.13 -3.63 13.91
CA ILE A 29 -43.35 -3.36 15.13
C ILE A 29 -42.18 -4.34 15.23
N VAL A 30 -42.35 -5.62 14.91
CA VAL A 30 -41.24 -6.58 14.91
C VAL A 30 -40.22 -6.23 13.81
N VAL A 31 -40.64 -5.82 12.62
CA VAL A 31 -39.72 -5.42 11.54
C VAL A 31 -38.98 -4.11 11.85
N VAL A 32 -39.62 -3.15 12.54
CA VAL A 32 -39.04 -1.84 12.89
C VAL A 32 -38.23 -1.89 14.20
N ALA A 33 -38.59 -2.77 15.14
CA ALA A 33 -37.93 -2.90 16.45
C ALA A 33 -36.88 -4.02 16.48
N LEU A 34 -36.72 -4.81 15.41
CA LEU A 34 -35.53 -5.63 15.24
C LEU A 34 -34.35 -4.67 15.07
N PRO A 35 -33.40 -4.62 16.02
CA PRO A 35 -32.18 -3.89 15.79
C PRO A 35 -31.56 -4.46 14.51
N SER A 36 -31.31 -3.59 13.53
CA SER A 36 -30.52 -3.94 12.36
C SER A 36 -29.24 -4.60 12.87
N ARG A 37 -29.07 -5.89 12.58
CA ARG A 37 -27.82 -6.62 12.78
C ARG A 37 -26.78 -6.18 11.73
N GLU A 38 -26.70 -4.89 11.46
CA GLU A 38 -25.48 -4.31 10.94
C GLU A 38 -24.59 -4.11 12.15
N GLY A 39 -23.58 -4.97 12.27
CA GLY A 39 -22.51 -4.77 13.25
C GLY A 39 -21.88 -3.41 12.98
N ASP A 40 -22.32 -2.41 13.73
CA ASP A 40 -21.86 -1.02 13.66
C ASP A 40 -20.49 -0.89 14.32
N SER A 41 -19.58 -1.84 14.07
CA SER A 41 -18.15 -1.59 14.21
C SER A 41 -17.70 -0.78 13.00
N ARG A 42 -18.24 0.43 12.84
CA ARG A 42 -17.65 1.39 11.91
C ARG A 42 -16.21 1.55 12.33
N CYS A 43 -15.27 1.22 11.45
CA CYS A 43 -13.86 1.49 11.66
C CYS A 43 -13.72 2.99 11.95
N GLN A 44 -13.58 3.36 13.22
CA GLN A 44 -13.40 4.74 13.61
C GLN A 44 -12.00 5.14 13.18
N ALA A 45 -11.91 6.16 12.32
CA ALA A 45 -10.62 6.71 11.91
C ALA A 45 -9.82 7.07 13.16
N ARG A 46 -8.57 6.60 13.22
CA ARG A 46 -7.64 7.00 14.28
C ARG A 46 -7.29 8.48 14.07
N THR A 47 -7.28 9.26 15.14
CA THR A 47 -6.78 10.63 15.12
C THR A 47 -5.32 10.64 15.53
N VAL A 48 -4.51 11.47 14.87
CA VAL A 48 -3.12 11.71 15.28
C VAL A 48 -3.15 12.46 16.60
N ALA A 49 -2.57 11.85 17.64
CA ALA A 49 -2.54 12.44 18.98
C ALA A 49 -1.34 13.39 19.17
N ASP A 50 -0.18 13.02 18.62
CA ASP A 50 1.06 13.78 18.72
C ASP A 50 1.99 13.39 17.56
N TRP A 51 2.95 14.26 17.24
CA TRP A 51 4.01 13.98 16.28
C TRP A 51 5.30 14.67 16.71
N ARG A 52 6.44 13.99 16.50
CA ARG A 52 7.77 14.54 16.77
C ARG A 52 8.77 14.06 15.73
N PRO A 53 9.75 14.88 15.34
CA PRO A 53 10.88 14.42 14.55
C PRO A 53 11.65 13.29 15.26
N ASP A 54 12.07 12.28 14.51
CA ASP A 54 13.01 11.26 14.99
C ASP A 54 14.45 11.71 14.68
N ALA A 55 15.03 12.49 15.59
CA ALA A 55 16.39 13.01 15.43
C ALA A 55 17.45 11.91 15.32
N GLY A 56 17.21 10.72 15.90
CA GLY A 56 18.13 9.59 15.82
C GLY A 56 18.17 9.01 14.42
N LEU A 57 16.99 8.75 13.84
CA LEU A 57 16.85 8.27 12.48
C LEU A 57 17.33 9.31 11.45
N THR A 58 16.94 10.58 11.62
CA THR A 58 17.42 11.68 10.77
C THR A 58 18.94 11.76 10.80
N GLY A 59 19.55 11.73 11.99
CA GLY A 59 21.00 11.79 12.13
C GLY A 59 21.71 10.58 11.53
N ALA A 60 21.12 9.37 11.57
CA ALA A 60 21.69 8.19 10.92
C ALA A 60 21.75 8.34 9.40
N TRP A 61 20.67 8.84 8.77
CA TRP A 61 20.63 9.09 7.33
C TRP A 61 21.57 10.22 6.91
N SER A 62 21.60 11.34 7.62
CA SER A 62 22.54 12.44 7.33
C SER A 62 23.99 11.97 7.43
N ARG A 63 24.37 11.28 8.52
CA ARG A 63 25.75 10.75 8.66
C ARG A 63 26.13 9.79 7.54
N TYR A 64 25.19 8.97 7.08
CA TYR A 64 25.47 7.98 6.05
C TYR A 64 25.57 8.61 4.66
N GLY A 65 24.61 9.47 4.30
CA GLY A 65 24.52 10.09 2.98
C GLY A 65 25.45 11.29 2.78
N ASP A 66 25.85 11.98 3.86
CA ASP A 66 26.82 13.08 3.80
C ASP A 66 28.27 12.59 3.97
N ASP A 67 28.52 11.28 4.00
CA ASP A 67 29.86 10.70 4.13
C ASP A 67 30.61 10.78 2.79
N PRO A 68 31.60 11.67 2.64
CA PRO A 68 32.28 11.87 1.36
C PRO A 68 33.22 10.71 0.99
N ALA A 69 33.45 9.76 1.90
CA ALA A 69 34.26 8.57 1.61
C ALA A 69 33.49 7.51 0.80
N ARG A 70 32.16 7.65 0.67
CA ARG A 70 31.30 6.72 -0.08
C ARG A 70 30.83 7.35 -1.38
N THR A 71 31.38 6.91 -2.50
CA THR A 71 31.15 7.55 -3.81
C THR A 71 30.09 6.86 -4.66
N ASP A 72 29.60 5.69 -4.24
CA ASP A 72 28.60 4.87 -4.94
C ASP A 72 27.41 4.46 -4.06
N ASP A 73 27.39 4.91 -2.80
CA ASP A 73 26.30 4.63 -1.86
C ASP A 73 25.14 5.64 -1.98
N TRP A 74 24.02 5.27 -1.36
CA TRP A 74 22.82 6.10 -1.21
C TRP A 74 23.18 7.41 -0.53
N THR A 75 22.74 8.52 -1.11
CA THR A 75 22.81 9.84 -0.47
C THR A 75 21.48 10.58 -0.44
N GLY A 76 20.46 10.06 -1.12
CA GLY A 76 19.09 10.57 -1.08
C GLY A 76 18.16 9.72 -1.94
N GLY A 77 16.87 9.68 -1.64
CA GLY A 77 15.90 8.99 -2.47
C GLY A 77 14.46 9.17 -2.03
N ASP A 78 13.53 8.58 -2.79
CA ASP A 78 12.10 8.60 -2.52
C ASP A 78 11.49 7.19 -2.38
N GLY A 79 10.16 7.11 -2.24
CA GLY A 79 9.46 5.84 -2.06
C GLY A 79 9.90 5.07 -0.81
N THR A 80 10.34 5.76 0.23
CA THR A 80 11.04 5.18 1.38
C THR A 80 10.19 4.15 2.16
N HIS A 81 10.37 2.87 1.86
CA HIS A 81 9.71 1.76 2.55
C HIS A 81 10.70 1.00 3.44
N SER A 82 10.23 0.44 4.56
CA SER A 82 11.09 -0.34 5.45
C SER A 82 10.48 -1.68 5.82
N LEU A 83 11.32 -2.69 6.00
CA LEU A 83 10.95 -4.03 6.41
C LEU A 83 11.92 -4.52 7.49
N ARG A 84 11.38 -4.86 8.66
CA ARG A 84 12.16 -5.52 9.72
C ARG A 84 12.46 -6.95 9.30
N LEU A 85 13.74 -7.31 9.28
CA LEU A 85 14.21 -8.65 8.94
C LEU A 85 14.20 -9.57 10.18
N PRO A 86 14.14 -10.91 10.02
CA PRO A 86 14.09 -11.85 11.14
C PRO A 86 15.30 -11.78 12.07
N ASP A 87 16.46 -11.37 11.54
CA ASP A 87 17.67 -11.18 12.32
C ASP A 87 17.75 -9.81 13.01
N GLY A 88 16.67 -9.02 13.02
CA GLY A 88 16.59 -7.74 13.72
C GLY A 88 17.17 -6.54 12.96
N ARG A 89 17.78 -6.74 11.80
CA ARG A 89 18.15 -5.64 10.89
C ARG A 89 16.90 -5.03 10.26
N LEU A 90 17.05 -3.85 9.66
CA LEU A 90 16.00 -3.13 8.94
C LEU A 90 16.45 -2.92 7.49
N LEU A 91 15.70 -3.49 6.56
CA LEU A 91 15.88 -3.24 5.13
C LEU A 91 15.08 -2.00 4.76
N TRP A 92 15.73 -1.02 4.16
CA TRP A 92 15.10 0.14 3.54
C TRP A 92 15.13 -0.03 2.03
N LEU A 93 13.98 0.20 1.40
CA LEU A 93 13.78 0.14 -0.03
C LEU A 93 13.44 1.53 -0.53
N PHE A 94 14.10 1.95 -1.60
CA PHE A 94 13.91 3.23 -2.23
C PHE A 94 13.53 3.05 -3.69
N SER A 95 12.76 4.00 -4.17
CA SER A 95 12.50 4.23 -5.58
C SER A 95 13.64 5.09 -6.16
N ASP A 96 13.33 6.22 -6.77
CA ASP A 96 14.33 7.10 -7.37
C ASP A 96 15.39 7.50 -6.32
N THR A 97 16.65 7.16 -6.59
CA THR A 97 17.76 7.22 -5.64
C THR A 97 18.93 7.98 -6.27
N PHE A 98 19.43 8.99 -5.55
CA PHE A 98 20.73 9.61 -5.79
C PHE A 98 21.83 8.83 -5.10
N LEU A 99 22.92 8.60 -5.83
CA LEU A 99 24.15 8.02 -5.33
C LEU A 99 25.29 9.05 -5.38
N GLY A 100 26.40 8.70 -4.72
CA GLY A 100 27.62 9.50 -4.74
C GLY A 100 27.54 10.77 -3.91
N GLY A 101 28.64 11.53 -3.91
CA GLY A 101 28.92 12.55 -2.90
C GLY A 101 27.90 13.68 -2.80
N VAL A 102 27.69 14.13 -1.56
CA VAL A 102 26.97 15.37 -1.23
C VAL A 102 27.99 16.39 -0.74
N HIS A 103 27.97 17.57 -1.34
CA HIS A 103 28.89 18.65 -1.04
C HIS A 103 28.27 19.63 -0.03
N PRO A 104 29.04 20.15 0.94
CA PRO A 104 28.55 21.15 1.87
C PRO A 104 28.30 22.49 1.16
N PRO A 105 27.46 23.38 1.73
CA PRO A 105 27.34 24.75 1.26
C PRO A 105 28.67 25.53 1.43
N PRO A 106 28.88 26.60 0.64
CA PRO A 106 27.99 27.07 -0.43
C PRO A 106 28.07 26.20 -1.68
N GLY A 107 26.96 26.14 -2.42
CA GLY A 107 26.96 25.57 -3.76
C GLY A 107 27.64 26.48 -4.81
N PRO A 108 27.77 26.01 -6.06
CA PRO A 108 28.48 26.73 -7.13
C PRO A 108 27.95 28.14 -7.40
N ASP A 109 26.66 28.39 -7.15
CA ASP A 109 25.99 29.69 -7.33
C ASP A 109 25.80 30.44 -6.00
N GLY A 110 26.50 30.03 -4.93
CA GLY A 110 26.45 30.66 -3.60
C GLY A 110 25.27 30.22 -2.72
N GLN A 111 24.51 29.20 -3.12
CA GLN A 111 23.35 28.71 -2.39
C GLN A 111 23.73 28.13 -1.00
N PRO A 112 22.96 28.41 0.06
CA PRO A 112 23.32 28.06 1.45
C PRO A 112 22.91 26.63 1.85
N HIS A 113 22.74 25.72 0.90
CA HIS A 113 22.35 24.33 1.15
C HIS A 113 23.34 23.34 0.52
N SER A 114 23.36 22.11 1.02
CA SER A 114 24.12 21.01 0.42
C SER A 114 23.70 20.78 -1.03
N TRP A 115 24.61 20.28 -1.85
CA TRP A 115 24.40 20.11 -3.29
C TRP A 115 25.09 18.87 -3.83
N ARG A 116 24.73 18.45 -5.03
CA ARG A 116 25.35 17.34 -5.77
C ARG A 116 25.81 17.82 -7.13
N ASP A 117 26.81 17.16 -7.70
CA ASP A 117 27.25 17.45 -9.06
C ASP A 117 26.11 17.23 -10.06
N PRO A 118 26.00 18.03 -11.15
CA PRO A 118 24.94 17.88 -12.16
C PRO A 118 24.84 16.48 -12.81
N GLY A 119 25.90 15.68 -12.72
CA GLY A 119 25.96 14.30 -13.21
C GLY A 119 25.93 13.23 -12.11
N ALA A 120 25.52 13.58 -10.88
CA ALA A 120 25.44 12.62 -9.79
C ALA A 120 24.61 11.39 -10.20
N PRO A 121 25.09 10.15 -9.95
CA PRO A 121 24.39 8.97 -10.42
C PRO A 121 22.99 8.89 -9.83
N PHE A 122 22.04 8.51 -10.68
CA PHE A 122 20.64 8.41 -10.32
C PHE A 122 20.08 7.09 -10.84
N VAL A 123 19.54 6.28 -9.94
CA VAL A 123 18.98 4.96 -10.26
C VAL A 123 17.52 4.91 -9.82
N ARG A 124 16.74 4.02 -10.44
CA ARG A 124 15.28 3.98 -10.24
C ARG A 124 14.84 3.17 -9.03
N ASN A 125 15.76 2.48 -8.36
CA ASN A 125 15.51 1.85 -7.08
C ASN A 125 16.84 1.58 -6.38
N SER A 126 16.80 1.45 -5.06
CA SER A 126 17.94 0.96 -4.29
C SER A 126 17.46 0.27 -3.01
N ALA A 127 18.40 -0.38 -2.33
CA ALA A 127 18.19 -0.87 -0.97
C ALA A 127 19.33 -0.47 -0.06
N VAL A 128 19.00 -0.17 1.19
CA VAL A 128 19.95 0.19 2.24
C VAL A 128 19.66 -0.67 3.47
N LEU A 129 20.71 -1.18 4.10
CA LEU A 129 20.60 -2.02 5.27
C LEU A 129 21.00 -1.24 6.52
N MET A 130 20.10 -1.23 7.50
CA MET A 130 20.34 -0.67 8.81
C MET A 130 20.49 -1.80 9.84
N GLY A 131 21.56 -1.70 10.63
CA GLY A 131 21.89 -2.67 11.65
C GLY A 131 20.97 -2.61 12.87
N ARG A 132 21.13 -3.57 13.77
CA ARG A 132 20.33 -3.66 15.02
C ARG A 132 20.48 -2.45 15.94
N SER A 133 21.59 -1.71 15.81
CA SER A 133 21.88 -0.49 16.56
C SER A 133 21.18 0.76 16.02
N GLY A 134 20.45 0.64 14.89
CA GLY A 134 19.86 1.79 14.20
C GLY A 134 20.86 2.59 13.37
N GLN A 135 22.12 2.14 13.24
CA GLN A 135 23.07 2.73 12.29
C GLN A 135 22.93 2.08 10.92
N ILE A 136 23.09 2.88 9.87
CA ILE A 136 23.12 2.38 8.50
C ILE A 136 24.46 1.68 8.28
N GLU A 137 24.42 0.45 7.77
CA GLU A 137 25.60 -0.38 7.53
C GLU A 137 26.14 -0.16 6.11
N ARG A 138 25.25 -0.24 5.10
CA ARG A 138 25.60 -0.13 3.68
C ARG A 138 24.38 0.04 2.78
N THR A 139 24.60 0.51 1.57
CA THR A 139 23.75 0.31 0.40
C THR A 139 23.94 -1.14 -0.04
N VAL A 140 22.85 -1.90 -0.09
CA VAL A 140 22.86 -3.31 -0.47
C VAL A 140 23.12 -3.42 -1.97
N ALA A 141 22.38 -2.64 -2.77
CA ALA A 141 22.52 -2.53 -4.22
C ALA A 141 21.79 -1.29 -4.72
N ALA A 142 22.29 -0.72 -5.82
CA ALA A 142 21.72 0.42 -6.51
C ALA A 142 22.13 0.39 -8.00
N PRO A 143 21.25 -0.05 -8.93
CA PRO A 143 19.90 -0.56 -8.69
C PRO A 143 19.90 -1.95 -8.02
N LEU A 144 18.89 -2.21 -7.19
CA LEU A 144 18.63 -3.56 -6.64
C LEU A 144 17.84 -4.42 -7.62
N PHE A 145 16.83 -3.83 -8.25
CA PHE A 145 15.99 -4.45 -9.26
C PHE A 145 16.35 -3.86 -10.62
N PRO A 146 16.85 -4.67 -11.56
CA PRO A 146 17.18 -4.19 -12.91
C PRO A 146 15.95 -3.58 -13.60
N ASP A 147 16.16 -2.64 -14.50
CA ASP A 147 15.09 -2.10 -15.35
C ASP A 147 14.49 -3.17 -16.28
N THR A 148 13.21 -3.03 -16.67
CA THR A 148 12.53 -3.98 -17.56
C THR A 148 12.82 -3.73 -19.04
N GLY A 149 13.35 -2.55 -19.38
CA GLY A 149 13.64 -2.13 -20.74
C GLY A 149 14.08 -0.66 -20.80
N VAL A 150 14.39 -0.17 -22.00
CA VAL A 150 14.74 1.24 -22.20
C VAL A 150 13.52 2.12 -21.88
N GLY A 151 13.68 3.02 -20.90
CA GLY A 151 12.58 3.87 -20.44
C GLY A 151 11.53 3.12 -19.63
N GLU A 152 11.85 1.95 -19.07
CA GLU A 152 11.00 1.23 -18.15
C GLU A 152 11.75 0.93 -16.85
N TRP A 153 11.08 1.04 -15.72
CA TRP A 153 11.73 0.90 -14.42
C TRP A 153 10.83 0.25 -13.37
N ARG A 154 11.45 -0.15 -12.26
CA ARG A 154 10.81 -0.78 -11.10
C ARG A 154 10.94 0.10 -9.86
N TRP A 155 9.82 0.32 -9.18
CA TRP A 155 9.75 0.97 -7.88
C TRP A 155 9.30 -0.03 -6.81
N PRO A 156 10.10 -0.29 -5.76
CA PRO A 156 9.66 -1.07 -4.62
C PRO A 156 8.68 -0.27 -3.77
N VAL A 157 7.52 -0.85 -3.47
CA VAL A 157 6.41 -0.14 -2.81
C VAL A 157 5.92 -0.78 -1.51
N ALA A 158 6.28 -2.04 -1.30
CA ALA A 158 6.08 -2.73 -0.03
C ALA A 158 6.96 -3.98 -0.02
N ALA A 159 7.21 -4.51 1.17
CA ALA A 159 7.85 -5.79 1.31
C ALA A 159 7.33 -6.54 2.53
N ALA A 160 7.43 -7.87 2.49
CA ALA A 160 7.06 -8.75 3.57
C ALA A 160 8.08 -9.87 3.72
N VAL A 161 8.26 -10.34 4.96
CA VAL A 161 8.93 -11.62 5.22
C VAL A 161 7.86 -12.70 5.25
N GLU A 162 8.01 -13.73 4.42
CA GLU A 162 7.12 -14.88 4.42
C GLU A 162 7.90 -16.19 4.22
N PRO A 163 7.31 -17.35 4.59
CA PRO A 163 7.83 -18.65 4.19
C PRO A 163 8.08 -18.70 2.67
N ARG A 164 9.18 -19.33 2.24
CA ARG A 164 9.51 -19.50 0.81
C ARG A 164 8.35 -20.15 0.03
N SER A 165 7.69 -21.10 0.67
CA SER A 165 6.45 -21.74 0.23
C SER A 165 5.59 -22.05 1.45
N PRO A 166 4.28 -22.31 1.29
CA PRO A 166 3.40 -22.60 2.43
C PRO A 166 3.92 -23.77 3.27
N GLY A 167 4.13 -23.51 4.55
CA GLY A 167 4.63 -24.50 5.51
C GLY A 167 6.15 -24.72 5.51
N ALA A 168 6.92 -23.99 4.70
CA ALA A 168 8.39 -24.05 4.75
C ALA A 168 8.95 -23.31 5.97
N ASP A 169 10.01 -23.85 6.56
CA ASP A 169 10.76 -23.17 7.62
C ASP A 169 11.59 -22.00 7.07
N GLU A 170 12.13 -22.16 5.87
CA GLU A 170 12.93 -21.14 5.19
C GLU A 170 12.07 -19.90 4.90
N GLN A 171 12.56 -18.74 5.34
CA GLN A 171 11.94 -17.44 5.09
C GLN A 171 12.65 -16.72 3.94
N VAL A 172 11.88 -15.94 3.19
CA VAL A 172 12.37 -15.03 2.15
C VAL A 172 11.78 -13.64 2.34
N VAL A 173 12.41 -12.65 1.71
CA VAL A 173 11.80 -11.33 1.55
C VAL A 173 11.08 -11.30 0.20
N ARG A 174 9.81 -10.90 0.22
CA ARG A 174 9.04 -10.58 -0.99
C ARG A 174 8.94 -9.07 -1.10
N VAL A 175 9.30 -8.53 -2.24
CA VAL A 175 9.19 -7.10 -2.52
C VAL A 175 8.16 -6.90 -3.62
N LEU A 176 7.11 -6.13 -3.32
CA LEU A 176 6.13 -5.69 -4.30
C LEU A 176 6.72 -4.55 -5.11
N LEU A 177 6.66 -4.70 -6.42
CA LEU A 177 7.24 -3.77 -7.38
C LEU A 177 6.14 -3.21 -8.28
N TRP A 178 6.18 -1.90 -8.44
CA TRP A 178 5.47 -1.21 -9.50
C TRP A 178 6.38 -1.07 -10.70
N THR A 179 5.95 -1.57 -11.85
CA THR A 179 6.63 -1.28 -13.10
C THR A 179 5.97 -0.11 -13.79
N ARG A 180 6.82 0.76 -14.35
CA ARG A 180 6.39 1.93 -15.10
C ARG A 180 7.20 2.07 -16.38
N ALA A 181 6.61 2.72 -17.37
CA ALA A 181 7.26 3.10 -18.62
C ALA A 181 7.23 4.62 -18.77
N THR A 182 8.14 5.16 -19.58
CA THR A 182 8.19 6.60 -19.88
C THR A 182 6.82 7.09 -20.33
N GLY A 183 6.32 8.11 -19.64
CA GLY A 183 5.05 8.76 -19.93
C GLY A 183 5.21 10.21 -20.32
N THR A 184 4.15 10.79 -20.85
CA THR A 184 4.05 12.20 -21.19
C THR A 184 2.77 12.78 -20.58
N GLY A 185 2.68 14.12 -20.57
CA GLY A 185 1.50 14.83 -20.06
C GLY A 185 1.21 14.47 -18.59
N PRO A 186 0.00 13.96 -18.26
CA PRO A 186 -0.37 13.65 -16.88
C PRO A 186 0.46 12.52 -16.25
N TYR A 187 1.21 11.75 -17.04
CA TYR A 187 2.04 10.63 -16.57
C TYR A 187 3.53 10.99 -16.56
N LEU A 188 3.88 12.19 -16.08
CA LEU A 188 5.28 12.65 -15.98
C LEU A 188 6.15 11.69 -15.14
N TYR A 189 5.56 11.04 -14.15
CA TYR A 189 6.20 10.02 -13.31
C TYR A 189 6.10 8.60 -13.88
N GLY A 190 5.87 8.49 -15.19
CA GLY A 190 5.72 7.22 -15.90
C GLY A 190 4.29 6.68 -15.90
N VAL A 191 3.97 5.96 -16.97
CA VAL A 191 2.71 5.25 -17.16
C VAL A 191 2.78 3.92 -16.39
N PRO A 192 1.77 3.56 -15.58
CA PRO A 192 1.72 2.26 -14.92
C PRO A 192 1.65 1.11 -15.94
N THR A 193 2.41 0.04 -15.73
CA THR A 193 2.42 -1.11 -16.67
C THR A 193 2.05 -2.42 -16.01
N ALA A 194 2.66 -2.78 -14.89
CA ALA A 194 2.45 -4.06 -14.23
C ALA A 194 2.75 -3.99 -12.73
N THR A 195 2.26 -5.00 -12.00
CA THR A 195 2.71 -5.34 -10.65
C THR A 195 3.57 -6.59 -10.72
N GLU A 196 4.71 -6.57 -10.06
CA GLU A 196 5.61 -7.71 -9.93
C GLU A 196 5.94 -7.98 -8.45
N VAL A 197 6.46 -9.17 -8.17
CA VAL A 197 6.98 -9.55 -6.85
C VAL A 197 8.38 -10.12 -7.00
N ALA A 198 9.36 -9.43 -6.43
CA ALA A 198 10.71 -9.94 -6.30
C ALA A 198 10.86 -10.84 -5.07
N THR A 199 11.74 -11.84 -5.19
CA THR A 199 12.13 -12.74 -4.11
C THR A 199 13.58 -12.51 -3.78
N LEU A 200 13.87 -12.20 -2.52
CA LEU A 200 15.23 -12.06 -2.02
C LEU A 200 15.49 -13.14 -0.97
N SER A 201 16.67 -13.75 -1.05
CA SER A 201 17.18 -14.66 -0.04
C SER A 201 17.40 -13.96 1.31
N LEU A 202 17.32 -14.72 2.39
CA LEU A 202 17.78 -14.30 3.71
C LEU A 202 18.96 -15.18 4.15
N PRO A 203 19.97 -14.63 4.88
CA PRO A 203 20.08 -13.23 5.29
C PRO A 203 20.74 -12.30 4.25
N ASP A 204 21.17 -12.84 3.11
CA ASP A 204 22.07 -12.13 2.18
C ASP A 204 21.38 -11.07 1.30
N LEU A 205 20.05 -11.10 1.19
CA LEU A 205 19.25 -10.18 0.38
C LEU A 205 19.55 -10.25 -1.13
N ARG A 206 20.13 -11.35 -1.61
CA ARG A 206 20.31 -11.59 -3.06
C ARG A 206 18.95 -11.75 -3.73
N VAL A 207 18.71 -11.00 -4.80
CA VAL A 207 17.55 -11.17 -5.69
C VAL A 207 17.65 -12.52 -6.40
N GLU A 208 16.66 -13.38 -6.20
CA GLU A 208 16.61 -14.73 -6.77
C GLU A 208 15.70 -14.80 -7.99
N ASN A 209 14.57 -14.11 -7.95
CA ASN A 209 13.59 -14.08 -9.04
C ASN A 209 12.69 -12.85 -8.94
N ILE A 210 12.09 -12.44 -10.06
CA ILE A 210 11.03 -11.43 -10.14
C ILE A 210 9.87 -12.03 -10.93
N THR A 211 8.70 -12.17 -10.30
CA THR A 211 7.49 -12.71 -10.93
C THR A 211 6.52 -11.59 -11.26
N GLN A 212 6.12 -11.47 -12.52
CA GLN A 212 5.00 -10.60 -12.89
C GLN A 212 3.67 -11.21 -12.42
N VAL A 213 2.98 -10.50 -11.52
CA VAL A 213 1.70 -10.97 -10.95
C VAL A 213 0.49 -10.38 -11.66
N LEU A 214 0.63 -9.19 -12.26
CA LEU A 214 -0.44 -8.55 -13.00
C LEU A 214 0.11 -7.68 -14.14
N ASP A 215 -0.13 -8.09 -15.39
CA ASP A 215 0.17 -7.29 -16.59
C ASP A 215 -1.03 -6.44 -16.98
N GLN A 216 -0.85 -5.13 -17.10
CA GLN A 216 -1.91 -4.22 -17.52
C GLN A 216 -1.55 -3.40 -18.74
N ARG A 217 -0.47 -3.74 -19.45
CA ARG A 217 -0.11 -3.06 -20.71
C ARG A 217 -1.20 -3.18 -21.77
N GLN A 218 -2.01 -4.24 -21.70
CA GLN A 218 -3.16 -4.47 -22.58
C GLN A 218 -4.40 -3.64 -22.22
N VAL A 219 -4.43 -2.98 -21.05
CA VAL A 219 -5.50 -2.03 -20.69
C VAL A 219 -5.23 -0.73 -21.45
N PRO A 220 -6.07 -0.34 -22.44
CA PRO A 220 -5.73 0.77 -23.34
C PRO A 220 -5.68 2.13 -22.65
N ASP A 221 -6.56 2.34 -21.67
CA ASP A 221 -6.61 3.56 -20.87
C ASP A 221 -5.73 3.42 -19.61
N PRO A 222 -4.61 4.15 -19.50
CA PRO A 222 -3.75 4.05 -18.34
C PRO A 222 -4.39 4.51 -17.04
N ALA A 223 -5.41 5.38 -17.08
CA ALA A 223 -6.13 5.82 -15.89
C ALA A 223 -6.96 4.70 -15.25
N ARG A 224 -7.14 3.58 -15.97
CA ARG A 224 -7.83 2.38 -15.47
C ARG A 224 -6.88 1.29 -15.01
N ARG A 225 -5.57 1.51 -15.12
CA ARG A 225 -4.55 0.58 -14.64
C ARG A 225 -4.41 0.75 -13.13
N VAL A 226 -4.39 -0.39 -12.44
CA VAL A 226 -4.25 -0.50 -10.99
C VAL A 226 -2.89 -1.09 -10.67
N LEU A 227 -2.10 -0.37 -9.88
CA LEU A 227 -0.87 -0.88 -9.31
C LEU A 227 -1.12 -1.37 -7.88
N PHE A 228 -0.94 -2.67 -7.65
CA PHE A 228 -1.09 -3.28 -6.33
C PHE A 228 0.24 -3.24 -5.57
N GLY A 229 0.17 -3.09 -4.25
CA GLY A 229 1.32 -3.16 -3.37
C GLY A 229 1.63 -1.89 -2.59
N THR A 230 0.77 -0.87 -2.57
CA THR A 230 0.96 0.32 -1.72
C THR A 230 1.05 -0.03 -0.24
N THR A 231 0.35 -1.09 0.16
CA THR A 231 0.40 -1.64 1.51
C THR A 231 -0.08 -3.09 1.50
N THR A 232 0.33 -3.85 2.52
CA THR A 232 -0.09 -5.23 2.72
C THR A 232 -0.57 -5.44 4.15
N VAL A 233 -1.55 -6.32 4.33
CA VAL A 233 -2.09 -6.70 5.63
C VAL A 233 -2.29 -8.21 5.65
N ASP A 234 -1.73 -8.87 6.66
CA ASP A 234 -1.95 -10.30 6.89
C ASP A 234 -3.15 -10.52 7.82
N GLU A 235 -4.15 -11.27 7.35
CA GLU A 235 -5.34 -11.60 8.14
C GLU A 235 -6.00 -12.91 7.65
N ASP A 236 -6.45 -13.76 8.57
CA ASP A 236 -7.17 -15.01 8.28
C ASP A 236 -6.50 -15.95 7.26
N GLY A 237 -5.16 -16.04 7.32
CA GLY A 237 -4.36 -16.88 6.41
C GLY A 237 -4.19 -16.29 5.00
N TRP A 238 -4.63 -15.06 4.77
CA TRP A 238 -4.41 -14.30 3.55
C TRP A 238 -3.41 -13.18 3.79
N THR A 239 -2.68 -12.83 2.75
CA THR A 239 -2.02 -11.54 2.61
C THR A 239 -2.86 -10.70 1.65
N TYR A 240 -3.51 -9.66 2.18
CA TYR A 240 -4.21 -8.65 1.40
C TYR A 240 -3.22 -7.63 0.88
N VAL A 241 -3.37 -7.25 -0.38
CA VAL A 241 -2.51 -6.31 -1.08
C VAL A 241 -3.37 -5.19 -1.63
N PHE A 242 -3.17 -3.98 -1.11
CA PHE A 242 -3.94 -2.81 -1.52
C PHE A 242 -3.23 -2.08 -2.66
N GLY A 243 -4.02 -1.40 -3.49
CA GLY A 243 -3.54 -0.67 -4.65
C GLY A 243 -4.42 0.52 -5.00
N GLY A 244 -3.96 1.28 -5.98
CA GLY A 244 -4.66 2.45 -6.51
C GLY A 244 -4.57 2.49 -8.03
N ASP A 245 -5.48 3.25 -8.64
CA ASP A 245 -5.33 3.70 -10.02
C ASP A 245 -4.53 5.02 -10.09
N ASP A 246 -3.85 5.24 -11.23
CA ASP A 246 -3.20 6.52 -11.55
C ASP A 246 -4.18 7.46 -12.30
N GLY A 247 -5.48 7.35 -12.00
CA GLY A 247 -6.50 8.22 -12.56
C GLY A 247 -6.28 9.68 -12.14
N GLN A 248 -6.57 10.61 -13.06
CA GLN A 248 -6.35 12.04 -12.86
C GLN A 248 -7.53 12.75 -12.16
N ALA A 249 -8.44 11.98 -11.57
CA ALA A 249 -9.60 12.51 -10.85
C ALA A 249 -9.21 12.92 -9.43
N ALA A 250 -9.91 13.92 -8.87
CA ALA A 250 -9.69 14.36 -7.48
C ALA A 250 -10.02 13.27 -6.43
N VAL A 251 -10.74 12.23 -6.82
CA VAL A 251 -11.08 11.08 -5.97
C VAL A 251 -10.47 9.84 -6.58
N HIS A 252 -9.50 9.25 -5.87
CA HIS A 252 -8.89 7.98 -6.22
C HIS A 252 -9.68 6.82 -5.66
N ARG A 253 -9.66 5.69 -6.36
CA ARG A 253 -10.28 4.45 -5.90
C ARG A 253 -9.23 3.58 -5.22
N ALA A 254 -9.63 2.97 -4.11
CA ALA A 254 -8.85 1.92 -3.49
C ALA A 254 -9.24 0.57 -4.08
N TYR A 255 -8.23 -0.24 -4.40
CA TYR A 255 -8.39 -1.60 -4.90
C TYR A 255 -7.74 -2.57 -3.92
N VAL A 256 -8.22 -3.81 -3.91
CA VAL A 256 -7.66 -4.88 -3.09
C VAL A 256 -7.52 -6.18 -3.86
N ALA A 257 -6.35 -6.78 -3.73
CA ALA A 257 -6.06 -8.15 -4.11
C ALA A 257 -5.75 -8.95 -2.84
N ARG A 258 -5.71 -10.28 -2.96
CA ARG A 258 -5.20 -11.16 -1.90
C ARG A 258 -4.54 -12.39 -2.47
N THR A 259 -3.65 -12.97 -1.69
CA THR A 259 -3.03 -14.27 -1.95
C THR A 259 -2.97 -15.06 -0.64
N PRO A 260 -3.00 -16.40 -0.64
CA PRO A 260 -2.71 -17.14 0.58
C PRO A 260 -1.36 -16.72 1.15
N ARG A 261 -1.24 -16.62 2.47
CA ARG A 261 0.03 -16.24 3.12
C ARG A 261 1.17 -17.18 2.68
N GLY A 262 2.35 -16.64 2.37
CA GLY A 262 3.46 -17.43 1.83
C GLY A 262 3.40 -17.65 0.32
N ARG A 263 2.53 -16.93 -0.40
CA ARG A 263 2.32 -17.04 -1.85
C ARG A 263 2.30 -15.69 -2.57
N LEU A 264 2.94 -14.64 -2.02
CA LEU A 264 3.06 -13.37 -2.75
C LEU A 264 3.75 -13.54 -4.10
N GLY A 265 4.80 -14.37 -4.17
CA GLY A 265 5.54 -14.65 -5.40
C GLY A 265 4.87 -15.61 -6.40
N ASP A 266 3.68 -16.16 -6.09
CA ASP A 266 2.95 -17.10 -6.94
C ASP A 266 1.80 -16.39 -7.66
N ALA A 267 2.05 -15.91 -8.88
CA ALA A 267 1.06 -15.16 -9.67
C ALA A 267 -0.29 -15.88 -9.82
N LYS A 268 -0.32 -17.21 -9.84
CA LYS A 268 -1.56 -17.99 -10.00
C LYS A 268 -2.41 -18.05 -8.72
N ALA A 269 -1.83 -17.69 -7.58
CA ALA A 269 -2.52 -17.69 -6.30
C ALA A 269 -3.24 -16.36 -6.00
N TRP A 270 -2.93 -15.31 -6.76
CA TRP A 270 -3.52 -14.00 -6.59
C TRP A 270 -5.00 -14.02 -6.94
N ARG A 271 -5.77 -13.24 -6.18
CA ARG A 271 -7.17 -12.99 -6.42
C ARG A 271 -7.48 -11.51 -6.29
N PHE A 272 -8.28 -10.97 -7.21
CA PHE A 272 -8.60 -9.55 -7.29
C PHE A 272 -10.07 -9.31 -6.97
N TRP A 273 -10.36 -8.30 -6.16
CA TRP A 273 -11.74 -7.96 -5.81
C TRP A 273 -12.38 -7.11 -6.90
N ASP A 274 -13.51 -7.56 -7.47
CA ASP A 274 -14.25 -6.81 -8.51
C ASP A 274 -15.35 -5.88 -7.94
N GLY A 275 -15.44 -5.76 -6.62
CA GLY A 275 -16.52 -5.06 -5.92
C GLY A 275 -17.64 -5.97 -5.40
N ARG A 276 -17.69 -7.23 -5.86
CA ARG A 276 -18.73 -8.21 -5.48
C ARG A 276 -18.17 -9.59 -5.14
N ARG A 277 -17.12 -10.02 -5.84
CA ARG A 277 -16.49 -11.32 -5.68
C ARG A 277 -15.00 -11.25 -6.00
N TRP A 278 -14.28 -12.28 -5.55
CA TRP A 278 -12.88 -12.48 -5.86
C TRP A 278 -12.74 -13.15 -7.23
N GLN A 279 -11.94 -12.57 -8.12
CA GLN A 279 -11.53 -13.13 -9.41
C GLN A 279 -10.12 -13.68 -9.33
N ALA A 280 -9.78 -14.65 -10.18
CA ALA A 280 -8.39 -15.02 -10.45
C ALA A 280 -7.72 -13.98 -11.35
#